data_AF-A0A6I2V7K2-F1
#
_entry.id   AF-A0A6I2V7K2-F1
#
_cell.length_a   1.000
_cell.length_b   1.000
_cell.length_c   1.000
_cell.angle_alpha   90.00
_cell.angle_beta   90.00
_cell.angle_gamma   90.00
#
_symmetry.space_group_name_H-M   'P 1'
#
loop_
_entity.id
_entity.type
_entity.pdbx_description
1 polymer ?
#
loop_
_entity_poly.entity_id
_entity_poly.type
_entity_poly.pdbx_seq_one_letter_code
_entity_poly.pdbx_strand_id
1 'polypeptide(L)'
;MKSVDLRLLLSRSGSRRLFFVSIVAALIWAATIVISALILSSLIVSVIEKSTNSATLLAYLACAWIFRSLFQSAFEYWCSLQASRIKAQLRSEITSTLDAFQNLSASHLSSLLIKGLNSLDIYLGRFVPQLFFASITPVVVITTIMFLDPISGFIAIFTLPLIPLFGALIGRYTADSVAKKWRTLGSLSQYFEDSLRGFVTLKIFGRHKSQPARIAEMGDRYTDETMKVLRISFLSALALELCATISVALIAVSIGLRLVDGHIGFTASLA
;
A
#
# COMPACT_ATOMS: atom_id res chain seq x y z
N MET A 1 14.87 1.14 1.72
CA MET A 1 15.82 1.39 0.60
C MET A 1 16.88 2.36 1.08
N LYS A 2 18.14 2.16 0.68
CA LYS A 2 19.18 3.17 0.91
C LYS A 2 18.92 4.33 -0.07
N SER A 3 19.13 5.57 0.38
CA SER A 3 18.93 6.82 -0.39
C SER A 3 19.69 6.87 -1.73
N VAL A 4 20.72 6.02 -1.90
CA VAL A 4 21.56 5.91 -3.08
C VAL A 4 20.82 5.27 -4.27
N ASP A 5 19.98 4.27 -4.02
CA ASP A 5 19.23 3.55 -5.08
C ASP A 5 18.16 4.44 -5.72
N LEU A 6 17.58 5.36 -4.92
CA LEU A 6 16.59 6.34 -5.39
C LEU A 6 17.24 7.41 -6.27
N ARG A 7 18.47 7.84 -5.94
CA ARG A 7 19.23 8.83 -6.73
C ARG A 7 19.60 8.30 -8.12
N LEU A 8 19.95 7.01 -8.22
CA LEU A 8 20.27 6.37 -9.51
C LEU A 8 19.03 6.19 -10.40
N LEU A 9 17.85 5.99 -9.81
CA LEU A 9 16.59 5.99 -10.57
C LEU A 9 16.20 7.41 -11.03
N LEU A 10 16.37 8.41 -10.16
CA LEU A 10 16.05 9.83 -10.45
C LEU A 10 17.03 10.51 -11.41
N SER A 11 18.20 9.94 -11.70
CA SER A 11 19.11 10.48 -12.72
C SER A 11 18.60 10.22 -14.14
N ARG A 12 17.66 9.28 -14.33
CA ARG A 12 17.07 8.96 -15.63
C ARG A 12 15.85 9.85 -15.93
N SER A 13 15.84 10.48 -17.09
CA SER A 13 14.80 11.44 -17.54
C SER A 13 13.38 10.87 -17.52
N GLY A 14 13.22 9.60 -17.92
CA GLY A 14 11.94 8.89 -17.90
C GLY A 14 11.37 8.65 -16.49
N SER A 15 12.23 8.56 -15.47
CA SER A 15 11.82 8.41 -14.08
C SER A 15 11.34 9.75 -13.49
N ARG A 16 12.06 10.85 -13.75
CA ARG A 16 11.67 12.19 -13.26
C ARG A 16 10.26 12.59 -13.71
N ARG A 17 9.91 12.30 -14.96
CA ARG A 17 8.56 12.57 -15.49
C ARG A 17 7.49 11.76 -14.75
N LEU A 18 7.75 10.47 -14.46
CA LEU A 18 6.83 9.62 -13.70
C LEU A 18 6.57 10.19 -12.30
N PHE A 19 7.63 10.60 -11.60
CA PHE A 19 7.52 11.19 -10.26
C PHE A 19 6.72 12.51 -10.27
N PHE A 20 7.07 13.43 -11.17
CA PHE A 20 6.37 14.72 -11.27
C PHE A 20 4.89 14.54 -11.61
N VAL A 21 4.59 13.71 -12.61
CA VAL A 21 3.21 13.41 -13.01
C VAL A 21 2.45 12.71 -11.86
N SER A 22 3.10 11.84 -11.09
CA SER A 22 2.48 11.19 -9.93
C SER A 22 2.13 12.17 -8.81
N ILE A 23 3.00 13.15 -8.53
CA ILE A 23 2.73 14.20 -7.54
C ILE A 23 1.54 15.06 -7.97
N VAL A 24 1.55 15.53 -9.21
CA VAL A 24 0.44 16.33 -9.77
C VAL A 24 -0.85 15.52 -9.78
N ALA A 25 -0.79 14.24 -10.16
CA ALA A 25 -1.96 13.38 -10.18
C ALA A 25 -2.51 13.12 -8.78
N ALA A 26 -1.65 12.94 -7.78
CA ALA A 26 -2.06 12.81 -6.39
C ALA A 26 -2.76 14.08 -5.86
N LEU A 27 -2.31 15.27 -6.25
CA LEU A 27 -2.96 16.53 -5.91
C LEU A 27 -4.34 16.66 -6.57
N ILE A 28 -4.46 16.37 -7.86
CA ILE A 28 -5.75 16.39 -8.60
C ILE A 28 -6.72 15.38 -7.98
N TRP A 29 -6.22 14.18 -7.64
CA TRP A 29 -7.00 13.14 -6.99
C TRP A 29 -7.52 13.58 -5.62
N ALA A 30 -6.64 14.14 -4.78
CA ALA A 30 -7.01 14.63 -3.46
C ALA A 30 -8.01 15.79 -3.54
N ALA A 31 -7.82 16.73 -4.47
CA ALA A 31 -8.78 17.80 -4.74
C ALA A 31 -10.13 17.25 -5.17
N THR A 32 -10.15 16.23 -6.05
CA THR A 32 -11.37 15.56 -6.49
C THR A 32 -12.11 14.90 -5.33
N ILE A 33 -11.40 14.29 -4.38
CA ILE A 33 -11.99 13.72 -3.14
C ILE A 33 -12.69 14.81 -2.36
N VAL A 34 -11.99 15.91 -2.07
CA VAL A 34 -12.50 17.03 -1.29
C VAL A 34 -13.72 17.66 -1.96
N ILE A 35 -13.63 17.97 -3.26
CA ILE A 35 -14.75 18.54 -4.02
C ILE A 35 -15.97 17.61 -4.00
N SER A 36 -15.77 16.30 -4.15
CA SER A 36 -16.88 15.34 -4.08
C SER A 36 -17.55 15.32 -2.71
N ALA A 37 -16.76 15.43 -1.62
CA ALA A 37 -17.27 15.50 -0.26
C ALA A 37 -18.09 16.79 -0.02
N LEU A 38 -17.59 17.95 -0.48
CA LEU A 38 -18.29 19.23 -0.37
C LEU A 38 -19.61 19.25 -1.15
N ILE A 39 -19.62 18.71 -2.37
CA ILE A 39 -20.85 18.59 -3.17
C ILE A 39 -21.82 17.63 -2.49
N LEU A 40 -21.34 16.50 -1.95
CA LEU A 40 -22.17 15.53 -1.24
C LEU A 40 -22.80 16.15 0.02
N SER A 41 -22.02 16.85 0.83
CA SER A 41 -22.52 17.60 1.99
C SER A 41 -23.62 18.59 1.56
N SER A 42 -23.34 19.41 0.55
CA SER A 42 -24.30 20.39 0.02
C SER A 42 -25.57 19.75 -0.53
N LEU A 43 -25.45 18.58 -1.17
CA LEU A 43 -26.58 17.79 -1.67
C LEU A 43 -27.45 17.30 -0.51
N ILE A 44 -26.86 16.79 0.57
CA ILE A 44 -27.60 16.33 1.76
C ILE A 44 -28.38 17.51 2.37
N VAL A 45 -27.75 18.68 2.53
CA VAL A 45 -28.43 19.90 3.02
C VAL A 45 -29.56 20.30 2.09
N SER A 46 -29.31 20.35 0.78
CA SER A 46 -30.27 20.74 -0.25
C SER A 46 -31.52 19.86 -0.26
N VAL A 47 -31.35 18.55 -0.04
CA VAL A 47 -32.45 17.56 0.06
C VAL A 47 -33.24 17.75 1.35
N ILE A 48 -32.57 17.98 2.48
CA ILE A 48 -33.23 18.19 3.79
C ILE A 48 -34.06 19.48 3.76
N GLU A 49 -33.52 20.56 3.20
CA GLU A 49 -34.18 21.86 3.07
C GLU A 49 -35.23 21.92 1.93
N LYS A 50 -35.43 20.81 1.18
CA LYS A 50 -36.35 20.72 0.03
C LYS A 50 -36.14 21.81 -1.04
N SER A 51 -34.88 22.14 -1.31
CA SER A 51 -34.53 23.13 -2.32
C SER A 51 -34.50 22.56 -3.75
N THR A 52 -34.85 23.40 -4.74
CA THR A 52 -34.97 23.02 -6.16
C THR A 52 -33.63 22.60 -6.81
N ASN A 53 -32.48 22.95 -6.21
CA ASN A 53 -31.15 22.71 -6.76
C ASN A 53 -30.61 21.28 -6.56
N SER A 54 -31.36 20.40 -5.90
CA SER A 54 -30.92 19.03 -5.58
C SER A 54 -30.52 18.23 -6.83
N ALA A 55 -31.28 18.35 -7.94
CA ALA A 55 -30.99 17.63 -9.18
C ALA A 55 -29.66 18.07 -9.83
N THR A 56 -29.37 19.37 -9.80
CA THR A 56 -28.12 19.93 -10.34
C THR A 56 -26.90 19.50 -9.52
N LEU A 57 -27.02 19.50 -8.19
CA LEU A 57 -25.95 19.00 -7.30
C LEU A 57 -25.69 17.50 -7.51
N LEU A 58 -26.73 16.72 -7.73
CA LEU A 58 -26.62 15.29 -8.03
C LEU A 58 -25.89 15.07 -9.37
N ALA A 59 -26.19 15.87 -10.40
CA ALA A 59 -25.47 15.84 -11.67
C ALA A 59 -23.99 16.21 -11.52
N TYR A 60 -23.66 17.23 -10.70
CA TYR A 60 -22.26 17.58 -10.41
C TYR A 60 -21.53 16.48 -9.65
N LEU A 61 -22.17 15.84 -8.68
CA LEU A 61 -21.60 14.71 -7.94
C LEU A 61 -21.32 13.52 -8.88
N ALA A 62 -22.28 13.18 -9.73
CA ALA A 62 -22.11 12.12 -10.73
C ALA A 62 -20.97 12.44 -11.70
N CYS A 63 -20.87 13.69 -12.17
CA CYS A 63 -19.77 14.13 -13.03
C CYS A 63 -18.42 14.02 -12.31
N ALA A 64 -18.33 14.43 -11.05
CA ALA A 64 -17.11 14.32 -10.24
C ALA A 64 -16.67 12.85 -10.05
N TRP A 65 -17.61 11.92 -9.84
CA TRP A 65 -17.31 10.49 -9.71
C TRP A 65 -16.92 9.85 -11.04
N ILE A 66 -17.55 10.23 -12.15
CA ILE A 66 -17.15 9.79 -13.49
C ILE A 66 -15.74 10.28 -13.80
N PHE A 67 -15.46 11.57 -13.56
CA PHE A 67 -14.12 12.14 -13.73
C PHE A 67 -13.10 11.39 -12.86
N ARG A 68 -13.41 11.15 -11.59
CA ARG A 68 -12.56 10.39 -10.66
C ARG A 68 -12.22 9.00 -11.21
N SER A 69 -13.23 8.25 -11.67
CA SER A 69 -13.05 6.91 -12.21
C SER A 69 -12.20 6.89 -13.48
N LEU A 70 -12.49 7.80 -14.42
CA LEU A 70 -11.74 7.94 -15.67
C LEU A 70 -10.30 8.38 -15.40
N PHE A 71 -10.10 9.35 -14.52
CA PHE A 71 -8.79 9.88 -14.16
C PHE A 71 -7.92 8.80 -13.53
N GLN A 72 -8.43 8.08 -12.53
CA GLN A 72 -7.68 6.99 -11.89
C GLN A 72 -7.31 5.91 -12.88
N SER A 73 -8.26 5.46 -13.70
CA SER A 73 -8.04 4.40 -14.69
C SER A 73 -7.00 4.81 -15.73
N ALA A 74 -7.10 6.03 -16.26
CA ALA A 74 -6.15 6.57 -17.23
C ALA A 74 -4.75 6.74 -16.62
N PHE A 75 -4.67 7.21 -15.37
CA PHE A 75 -3.40 7.38 -14.67
C PHE A 75 -2.71 6.04 -14.37
N GLU A 76 -3.47 5.03 -13.90
CA GLU A 76 -2.95 3.68 -13.66
C GLU A 76 -2.45 3.04 -14.96
N TYR A 77 -3.21 3.19 -16.06
CA TYR A 77 -2.80 2.72 -17.38
C TYR A 77 -1.50 3.41 -17.84
N TRP A 78 -1.42 4.74 -17.68
CA TRP A 78 -0.23 5.51 -18.03
C TRP A 78 1.00 5.09 -17.22
N CYS A 79 0.84 4.84 -15.91
CA CYS A 79 1.91 4.35 -15.05
C CYS A 79 2.41 2.96 -15.47
N SER A 80 1.49 2.05 -15.81
CA SER A 80 1.83 0.70 -16.31
C SER A 80 2.62 0.76 -17.62
N LEU A 81 2.20 1.63 -18.55
CA LEU A 81 2.89 1.83 -19.81
C LEU A 81 4.29 2.43 -19.60
N GLN A 82 4.41 3.40 -18.70
CA GLN A 82 5.68 4.05 -18.40
C GLN A 82 6.65 3.09 -17.68
N ALA A 83 6.16 2.25 -16.77
CA ALA A 83 6.96 1.21 -16.13
C ALA A 83 7.50 0.21 -17.18
N SER A 84 6.65 -0.24 -18.10
CA SER A 84 7.02 -1.13 -19.20
C SER A 84 8.10 -0.51 -20.12
N ARG A 85 7.99 0.79 -20.43
CA ARG A 85 8.99 1.52 -21.22
C ARG A 85 10.34 1.60 -20.51
N ILE A 86 10.34 1.96 -19.22
CA ILE A 86 11.57 2.05 -18.42
C ILE A 86 12.24 0.67 -18.32
N LYS A 87 11.45 -0.39 -18.13
CA LYS A 87 11.92 -1.78 -18.14
C LYS A 87 12.53 -2.19 -19.47
N ALA A 88 11.89 -1.86 -20.60
CA ALA A 88 12.42 -2.16 -21.93
C ALA A 88 13.74 -1.43 -22.20
N GLN A 89 13.86 -0.17 -21.79
CA GLN A 89 15.10 0.60 -21.90
C GLN A 89 16.23 -0.02 -21.06
N LEU A 90 15.96 -0.35 -19.80
CA LEU A 90 16.93 -1.04 -18.93
C LEU A 90 17.37 -2.38 -19.51
N ARG A 91 16.44 -3.18 -20.04
CA ARG A 91 16.79 -4.46 -20.68
C ARG A 91 17.67 -4.24 -21.90
N SER A 92 17.36 -3.27 -22.74
CA SER A 92 18.16 -2.95 -23.93
C SER A 92 19.59 -2.53 -23.58
N GLU A 93 19.74 -1.62 -22.60
CA GLU A 93 21.05 -1.15 -22.13
C GLU A 93 21.91 -2.26 -21.52
N ILE A 94 21.32 -3.13 -20.70
CA ILE A 94 22.06 -4.22 -20.07
C ILE A 94 22.48 -5.25 -21.14
N THR A 95 21.61 -5.56 -22.09
CA THR A 95 21.93 -6.50 -23.18
C THR A 95 22.97 -5.92 -24.14
N SER A 96 23.02 -4.61 -24.36
CA SER A 96 24.05 -3.98 -25.21
C SER A 96 25.43 -3.85 -24.54
N THR A 97 25.51 -4.02 -23.22
CA THR A 97 26.75 -3.90 -22.43
C THR A 97 27.07 -5.18 -21.66
N LEU A 98 26.76 -6.35 -22.23
CA LEU A 98 27.02 -7.65 -21.62
C LEU A 98 28.49 -7.85 -21.20
N ASP A 99 29.43 -7.28 -21.96
CA ASP A 99 30.87 -7.37 -21.68
C ASP A 99 31.27 -6.71 -20.35
N ALA A 100 30.54 -5.69 -19.91
CA ALA A 100 30.79 -5.04 -18.62
C ALA A 100 30.40 -5.93 -17.42
N PHE A 101 29.60 -6.98 -17.66
CA PHE A 101 29.06 -7.87 -16.62
C PHE A 101 29.66 -9.28 -16.65
N GLN A 102 30.78 -9.49 -17.36
CA GLN A 102 31.46 -10.79 -17.46
C GLN A 102 31.88 -11.38 -16.11
N ASN A 103 32.08 -10.53 -15.08
CA ASN A 103 32.42 -10.96 -13.73
C ASN A 103 31.23 -11.54 -12.93
N LEU A 104 30.00 -11.46 -13.46
CA LEU A 104 28.81 -12.04 -12.84
C LEU A 104 28.52 -13.43 -13.41
N SER A 105 28.07 -14.35 -12.56
CA SER A 105 27.64 -15.66 -13.04
C SER A 105 26.41 -15.55 -13.94
N ALA A 106 26.35 -16.36 -14.99
CA ALA A 106 25.22 -16.36 -15.94
C ALA A 106 23.86 -16.60 -15.23
N SER A 107 23.85 -17.43 -14.18
CA SER A 107 22.66 -17.66 -13.34
C SER A 107 22.22 -16.39 -12.60
N HIS A 108 23.17 -15.64 -12.04
CA HIS A 108 22.87 -14.40 -11.33
C HIS A 108 22.37 -13.31 -12.28
N LEU A 109 23.01 -13.16 -13.44
CA LEU A 109 22.61 -12.19 -14.46
C LEU A 109 21.21 -12.50 -15.03
N SER A 110 20.92 -13.77 -15.33
CA SER A 110 19.60 -14.22 -15.78
C SER A 110 18.51 -13.95 -14.72
N SER A 111 18.80 -14.24 -13.45
CA SER A 111 17.89 -13.94 -12.35
C SER A 111 17.57 -12.45 -12.24
N LEU A 112 18.57 -11.57 -12.35
CA LEU A 112 18.37 -10.12 -12.34
C LEU A 112 17.56 -9.63 -13.55
N LEU A 113 17.89 -10.11 -14.76
CA LEU A 113 17.22 -9.72 -16.00
C LEU A 113 15.77 -10.22 -16.08
N ILE A 114 15.44 -11.33 -15.43
CA ILE A 114 14.08 -11.88 -15.43
C ILE A 114 13.32 -11.39 -14.19
N LYS A 115 13.72 -11.82 -12.99
CA LYS A 115 12.98 -11.52 -11.75
C LYS A 115 13.16 -10.06 -11.34
N GLY A 116 14.37 -9.53 -11.41
CA GLY A 116 14.65 -8.14 -11.04
C GLY A 116 13.88 -7.16 -11.92
N LEU A 117 14.00 -7.28 -13.24
CA LEU A 117 13.28 -6.40 -14.16
C LEU A 117 11.76 -6.57 -14.11
N ASN A 118 11.22 -7.79 -13.92
CA ASN A 118 9.78 -7.98 -13.75
C ASN A 118 9.24 -7.32 -12.47
N SER A 119 10.04 -7.27 -11.41
CA SER A 119 9.64 -6.60 -10.16
C SER A 119 9.49 -5.08 -10.35
N LEU A 120 10.15 -4.51 -11.35
CA LEU A 120 10.10 -3.08 -11.65
C LEU A 120 8.72 -2.62 -12.16
N ASP A 121 7.95 -3.51 -12.79
CA ASP A 121 6.61 -3.22 -13.31
C ASP A 121 5.67 -2.84 -12.16
N ILE A 122 5.65 -3.65 -11.10
CA ILE A 122 4.84 -3.41 -9.91
C ILE A 122 5.38 -2.19 -9.14
N TYR A 123 6.71 -2.10 -9.02
CA TYR A 123 7.33 -1.03 -8.25
C TYR A 123 7.07 0.36 -8.84
N LEU A 124 7.38 0.56 -10.13
CA LEU A 124 7.19 1.86 -10.79
C LEU A 124 5.74 2.09 -11.21
N GLY A 125 5.01 1.04 -11.59
CA GLY A 125 3.64 1.16 -12.09
C GLY A 125 2.60 1.33 -10.98
N ARG A 126 2.86 0.83 -9.77
CA ARG A 126 1.89 0.87 -8.66
C ARG A 126 2.47 1.45 -7.38
N PHE A 127 3.58 0.91 -6.89
CA PHE A 127 4.08 1.28 -5.56
C PHE A 127 4.51 2.75 -5.46
N VAL A 128 5.32 3.23 -6.41
CA VAL A 128 5.81 4.62 -6.41
C VAL A 128 4.67 5.64 -6.55
N PRO A 129 3.75 5.52 -7.54
CA PRO A 129 2.59 6.39 -7.61
C PRO A 129 1.76 6.34 -6.33
N GLN A 130 1.42 5.14 -5.84
CA GLN A 130 0.58 4.97 -4.66
C GLN A 130 1.18 5.61 -3.41
N LEU A 131 2.51 5.63 -3.28
CA LEU A 131 3.20 6.31 -2.18
C LEU A 131 2.86 7.81 -2.15
N PHE A 132 2.81 8.47 -3.31
CA PHE A 132 2.43 9.89 -3.40
C PHE A 132 0.96 10.09 -3.05
N PHE A 133 0.06 9.25 -3.56
CA PHE A 133 -1.37 9.33 -3.23
C PHE A 133 -1.61 9.13 -1.73
N ALA A 134 -0.96 8.11 -1.14
CA ALA A 134 -1.06 7.79 0.29
C ALA A 134 -0.47 8.88 1.20
N SER A 135 0.52 9.64 0.73
CA SER A 135 1.16 10.70 1.52
C SER A 135 0.45 12.05 1.36
N ILE A 136 0.03 12.41 0.14
CA ILE A 136 -0.56 13.71 -0.18
C ILE A 136 -2.04 13.77 0.22
N THR A 137 -2.80 12.68 -0.01
CA THR A 137 -4.25 12.69 0.26
C THR A 137 -4.58 13.01 1.73
N PRO A 138 -3.97 12.37 2.74
CA PRO A 138 -4.26 12.71 4.14
C PRO A 138 -3.91 14.15 4.48
N VAL A 139 -2.80 14.68 3.96
CA VAL A 139 -2.37 16.07 4.21
C VAL A 139 -3.40 17.06 3.65
N VAL A 140 -3.86 16.85 2.41
CA VAL A 140 -4.87 17.69 1.78
C VAL A 140 -6.19 17.61 2.54
N VAL A 141 -6.65 16.41 2.91
CA VAL A 141 -7.90 16.22 3.65
C VAL A 141 -7.86 16.87 5.03
N ILE A 142 -6.80 16.65 5.82
CA ILE A 142 -6.63 17.27 7.14
C ILE A 142 -6.59 18.80 7.02
N THR A 143 -5.90 19.32 6.01
CA THR A 143 -5.82 20.77 5.76
C THR A 143 -7.20 21.34 5.45
N THR A 144 -7.99 20.67 4.61
CA THR A 144 -9.38 21.07 4.32
C THR A 144 -10.24 21.05 5.58
N ILE A 145 -10.18 19.98 6.38
CA ILE A 145 -10.94 19.88 7.64
C ILE A 145 -10.55 21.03 8.58
N MET A 146 -9.26 21.35 8.68
CA MET A 146 -8.77 22.46 9.51
C MET A 146 -9.34 23.82 9.07
N PHE A 147 -9.52 24.05 7.76
CA PHE A 147 -10.12 25.27 7.24
C PHE A 147 -11.64 25.34 7.45
N LEU A 148 -12.33 24.20 7.40
CA LEU A 148 -13.78 24.12 7.61
C LEU A 148 -14.14 24.20 9.10
N ASP A 149 -13.44 23.44 9.94
CA ASP A 149 -13.62 23.39 11.38
C ASP A 149 -12.30 23.08 12.10
N PRO A 150 -11.61 24.10 12.66
CA PRO A 150 -10.32 23.93 13.30
C PRO A 150 -10.31 22.90 14.43
N ILE A 151 -11.40 22.80 15.21
CA ILE A 151 -11.48 21.86 16.35
C ILE A 151 -11.46 20.42 15.85
N SER A 152 -12.29 20.06 14.88
CA SER A 152 -12.26 18.72 14.26
C SER A 152 -10.93 18.48 13.54
N GLY A 153 -10.34 19.52 12.93
CA GLY A 153 -9.01 19.47 12.33
C GLY A 153 -7.91 19.07 13.34
N PHE A 154 -7.94 19.63 14.55
CA PHE A 154 -7.04 19.22 15.63
C PHE A 154 -7.30 17.78 16.09
N ILE A 155 -8.55 17.36 16.24
CA ILE A 155 -8.84 15.96 16.58
C ILE A 155 -8.24 15.03 15.50
N ALA A 156 -8.44 15.36 14.23
CA ALA A 156 -7.90 14.62 13.09
C ALA A 156 -6.36 14.59 13.09
N ILE A 157 -5.68 15.71 13.40
CA ILE A 157 -4.21 15.78 13.41
C ILE A 157 -3.58 14.90 14.48
N PHE A 158 -4.24 14.69 15.61
CA PHE A 158 -3.74 13.83 16.68
C PHE A 158 -4.12 12.36 16.49
N THR A 159 -5.27 12.09 15.90
CA THR A 159 -5.83 10.73 15.80
C THR A 159 -5.44 10.01 14.51
N LEU A 160 -5.39 10.69 13.35
CA LEU A 160 -5.05 10.07 12.07
C LEU A 160 -3.60 9.54 11.99
N PRO A 161 -2.56 10.25 12.48
CA PRO A 161 -1.18 9.74 12.45
C PRO A 161 -0.98 8.52 13.33
N LEU A 162 -1.92 8.22 14.23
CA LEU A 162 -1.87 7.04 15.08
C LEU A 162 -1.92 5.74 14.25
N ILE A 163 -2.65 5.74 13.12
CA ILE A 163 -2.74 4.62 12.18
C ILE A 163 -1.36 4.25 11.60
N PRO A 164 -0.65 5.15 10.88
CA PRO A 164 0.69 4.82 10.37
C PRO A 164 1.71 4.61 11.49
N LEU A 165 1.56 5.25 12.66
CA LEU A 165 2.43 5.00 13.81
C LEU A 165 2.30 3.56 14.31
N PHE A 166 1.09 3.09 14.58
CA PHE A 166 0.85 1.70 14.98
C PHE A 166 1.25 0.72 13.87
N GLY A 167 0.91 1.03 12.61
CA GLY A 167 1.34 0.25 11.46
C GLY A 167 2.86 0.08 11.37
N ALA A 168 3.62 1.15 11.63
CA ALA A 168 5.09 1.09 11.67
C ALA A 168 5.60 0.29 12.88
N LEU A 169 5.01 0.47 14.06
CA LEU A 169 5.38 -0.25 15.29
C LEU A 169 5.18 -1.76 15.13
N ILE A 170 4.01 -2.15 14.63
CA ILE A 170 3.64 -3.51 14.24
C ILE A 170 4.59 -4.05 13.18
N GLY A 171 4.84 -3.27 12.13
CA GLY A 171 5.70 -3.65 11.03
C GLY A 171 7.11 -3.99 11.52
N ARG A 172 7.63 -3.21 12.48
CA ARG A 172 8.93 -3.49 13.13
C ARG A 172 8.88 -4.77 13.98
N TYR A 173 7.82 -4.97 14.75
CA TYR A 173 7.67 -6.16 15.60
C TYR A 173 7.51 -7.46 14.78
N THR A 174 6.89 -7.36 13.61
CA THR A 174 6.68 -8.49 12.68
C THR A 174 7.86 -8.71 11.73
N ALA A 175 8.66 -7.68 11.42
CA ALA A 175 9.77 -7.76 10.48
C ALA A 175 10.77 -8.85 10.83
N ASP A 176 11.14 -8.97 12.10
CA ASP A 176 12.09 -10.00 12.55
C ASP A 176 11.53 -11.41 12.42
N SER A 177 10.24 -11.59 12.75
CA SER A 177 9.54 -12.87 12.62
C SER A 177 9.38 -13.30 11.16
N VAL A 178 9.08 -12.34 10.27
CA VAL A 178 9.01 -12.57 8.82
C VAL A 178 10.41 -12.91 8.28
N ALA A 179 11.42 -12.12 8.60
CA ALA A 179 12.79 -12.36 8.14
C ALA A 179 13.34 -13.72 8.60
N LYS A 180 12.96 -14.18 9.79
CA LYS A 180 13.31 -15.52 10.30
C LYS A 180 12.62 -16.61 9.47
N LYS A 181 11.32 -16.46 9.15
CA LYS A 181 10.59 -17.39 8.26
C LYS A 181 11.19 -17.49 6.87
N TRP A 182 11.59 -16.39 6.25
CA TRP A 182 12.23 -16.41 4.92
C TRP A 182 13.55 -17.19 4.92
N ARG A 183 14.35 -17.09 5.99
CA ARG A 183 15.58 -17.90 6.14
C ARG A 183 15.28 -19.37 6.37
N THR A 184 14.30 -19.69 7.22
CA THR A 184 13.92 -21.08 7.50
C THR A 184 13.28 -21.77 6.29
N LEU A 185 12.48 -21.06 5.49
CA LEU A 185 11.88 -21.58 4.26
C LEU A 185 12.95 -21.96 3.22
N GLY A 186 13.98 -21.12 3.06
CA GLY A 186 15.13 -21.44 2.21
C GLY A 186 15.85 -22.72 2.65
N SER A 187 16.08 -22.89 3.96
CA SER A 187 16.69 -24.12 4.49
C SER A 187 15.80 -25.36 4.37
N LEU A 188 14.46 -25.20 4.44
CA LEU A 188 13.51 -26.31 4.37
C LEU A 188 13.41 -26.86 2.95
N SER A 189 13.31 -25.99 1.93
CA SER A 189 13.32 -26.42 0.52
C SER A 189 14.61 -27.15 0.15
N GLN A 190 15.75 -26.69 0.68
CA GLN A 190 17.05 -27.30 0.43
C GLN A 190 17.19 -28.65 1.15
N TYR A 191 16.70 -28.77 2.39
CA TYR A 191 16.65 -30.04 3.12
C TYR A 191 15.68 -31.05 2.51
N PHE A 192 14.55 -30.58 1.96
CA PHE A 192 13.57 -31.43 1.27
C PHE A 192 14.13 -31.94 -0.07
N GLU A 193 14.86 -31.09 -0.81
CA GLU A 193 15.57 -31.49 -2.02
C GLU A 193 16.66 -32.53 -1.73
N ASP A 194 17.50 -32.30 -0.72
CA ASP A 194 18.55 -33.24 -0.30
C ASP A 194 17.96 -34.56 0.21
N SER A 195 16.85 -34.51 0.93
CA SER A 195 16.16 -35.71 1.43
C SER A 195 15.53 -36.53 0.30
N LEU A 196 15.00 -35.89 -0.75
CA LEU A 196 14.49 -36.57 -1.94
C LEU A 196 15.63 -37.19 -2.76
N ARG A 197 16.77 -36.50 -2.89
CA ARG A 197 17.97 -37.05 -3.55
C ARG A 197 18.58 -38.24 -2.80
N GLY A 198 18.53 -38.24 -1.46
CA GLY A 198 19.06 -39.31 -0.60
C GLY A 198 18.08 -40.45 -0.27
N PHE A 199 16.84 -40.39 -0.77
CA PHE A 199 15.75 -41.29 -0.38
C PHE A 199 16.04 -42.78 -0.68
N VAL A 200 16.70 -43.05 -1.82
CA VAL A 200 17.09 -44.42 -2.22
C VAL A 200 18.07 -45.02 -1.21
N THR A 201 19.07 -44.25 -0.79
CA THR A 201 20.06 -44.66 0.22
C THR A 201 19.41 -44.89 1.58
N LEU A 202 18.50 -44.00 2.02
CA LEU A 202 17.75 -44.14 3.28
C LEU A 202 16.87 -45.39 3.31
N LYS A 203 16.29 -45.77 2.16
CA LYS A 203 15.47 -46.98 2.01
C LYS A 203 16.32 -48.25 2.12
N ILE A 204 17.51 -48.27 1.52
CA ILE A 204 18.46 -49.40 1.56
C ILE A 204 18.93 -49.69 2.99
N PHE A 205 19.18 -48.66 3.81
CA PHE A 205 19.64 -48.82 5.20
C PHE A 205 18.51 -49.00 6.24
N GLY A 206 17.24 -49.17 5.82
CA GLY A 206 16.12 -49.48 6.73
C GLY A 206 15.70 -48.35 7.69
N ARG A 207 16.22 -47.13 7.54
CA ARG A 207 15.95 -45.99 8.45
C ARG A 207 14.66 -45.20 8.18
N HIS A 208 13.84 -45.66 7.24
CA HIS A 208 12.57 -45.03 6.84
C HIS A 208 11.50 -45.00 7.95
N LYS A 209 11.56 -45.87 8.96
CA LYS A 209 10.52 -45.98 10.00
C LYS A 209 10.45 -44.80 10.98
N SER A 210 11.53 -44.06 11.19
CA SER A 210 11.56 -42.85 12.05
C SER A 210 11.23 -41.55 11.29
N GLN A 211 11.09 -41.62 9.98
CA GLN A 211 10.91 -40.47 9.10
C GLN A 211 9.49 -39.86 9.16
N PRO A 212 8.40 -40.64 9.27
CA PRO A 212 7.05 -40.10 9.44
C PRO A 212 6.89 -39.24 10.70
N ALA A 213 7.42 -39.70 11.84
CA ALA A 213 7.37 -38.95 13.10
C ALA A 213 8.13 -37.61 13.01
N ARG A 214 9.27 -37.61 12.31
CA ARG A 214 10.08 -36.41 12.10
C ARG A 214 9.44 -35.43 11.12
N ILE A 215 8.72 -35.93 10.11
CA ILE A 215 7.91 -35.09 9.20
C ILE A 215 6.71 -34.49 9.94
N ALA A 216 6.03 -35.28 10.78
CA ALA A 216 4.93 -34.79 11.62
C ALA A 216 5.40 -33.68 12.57
N GLU A 217 6.52 -33.89 13.28
CA GLU A 217 7.10 -32.86 14.16
C GLU A 217 7.48 -31.58 13.40
N MET A 218 8.02 -31.70 12.18
CA MET A 218 8.30 -30.55 11.32
C MET A 218 7.01 -29.84 10.86
N GLY A 219 5.95 -30.60 10.58
CA GLY A 219 4.63 -30.07 10.22
C GLY A 219 3.96 -29.33 11.39
N ASP A 220 4.01 -29.87 12.60
CA ASP A 220 3.48 -29.25 13.82
C ASP A 220 4.23 -27.95 14.12
N ARG A 221 5.56 -27.98 14.05
CA ARG A 221 6.39 -26.78 14.25
C ARG A 221 6.11 -25.70 13.19
N TYR A 222 5.88 -26.09 11.93
CA TYR A 222 5.49 -25.15 10.89
C TYR A 222 4.10 -24.55 11.16
N THR A 223 3.17 -25.35 11.65
CA THR A 223 1.82 -24.91 12.03
C THR A 223 1.86 -23.91 13.18
N ASP A 224 2.62 -24.21 14.24
CA ASP A 224 2.81 -23.32 15.40
C ASP A 224 3.42 -21.97 15.01
N GLU A 225 4.49 -21.99 14.22
CA GLU A 225 5.12 -20.76 13.74
C GLU A 225 4.20 -19.97 12.77
N THR A 226 3.36 -20.66 12.01
CA THR A 226 2.32 -20.03 11.19
C THR A 226 1.27 -19.34 12.06
N MET A 227 0.74 -20.04 13.06
CA MET A 227 -0.25 -19.49 13.99
C MET A 227 0.27 -18.30 14.79
N LYS A 228 1.54 -18.31 15.22
CA LYS A 228 2.16 -17.15 15.89
C LYS A 228 2.15 -15.90 15.02
N VAL A 229 2.53 -16.03 13.74
CA VAL A 229 2.52 -14.88 12.82
C VAL A 229 1.10 -14.43 12.50
N LEU A 230 0.16 -15.35 12.27
CA LEU A 230 -1.24 -14.99 12.04
C LEU A 230 -1.84 -14.26 13.24
N ARG A 231 -1.55 -14.70 14.47
CA ARG A 231 -1.99 -14.03 15.70
C ARG A 231 -1.48 -12.60 15.77
N ILE A 232 -0.21 -12.36 15.43
CA ILE A 232 0.34 -11.01 15.41
C ILE A 232 -0.33 -10.19 14.31
N SER A 233 -0.50 -10.72 13.10
CA SER A 233 -1.16 -10.03 11.99
C SER A 233 -2.61 -9.64 12.32
N PHE A 234 -3.38 -10.53 12.95
CA PHE A 234 -4.76 -10.24 13.36
C PHE A 234 -4.83 -9.22 14.49
N LEU A 235 -3.98 -9.35 15.52
CA LEU A 235 -3.95 -8.37 16.62
C LEU A 235 -3.55 -6.98 16.11
N SER A 236 -2.66 -6.94 15.14
CA SER A 236 -2.22 -5.73 14.48
C SER A 236 -3.31 -5.07 13.66
N ALA A 237 -4.03 -5.85 12.85
CA ALA A 237 -5.18 -5.37 12.09
C ALA A 237 -6.29 -4.85 13.03
N LEU A 238 -6.58 -5.60 14.10
CA LEU A 238 -7.55 -5.20 15.12
C LEU A 238 -7.16 -3.87 15.80
N ALA A 239 -5.90 -3.72 16.19
CA ALA A 239 -5.42 -2.48 16.81
C ALA A 239 -5.56 -1.28 15.87
N LEU A 240 -5.24 -1.47 14.58
CA LEU A 240 -5.39 -0.43 13.55
C LEU A 240 -6.86 -0.04 13.36
N GLU A 241 -7.75 -1.03 13.31
CA GLU A 241 -9.19 -0.84 13.14
C GLU A 241 -9.83 -0.14 14.35
N LEU A 242 -9.42 -0.52 15.57
CA LEU A 242 -9.86 0.13 16.80
C LEU A 242 -9.42 1.60 16.85
N CYS A 243 -8.17 1.89 16.46
CA CYS A 243 -7.69 3.27 16.39
C CYS A 243 -8.51 4.09 15.37
N ALA A 244 -8.75 3.53 14.18
CA ALA A 244 -9.58 4.19 13.16
C ALA A 244 -11.01 4.45 13.68
N THR A 245 -11.63 3.44 14.30
CA THR A 245 -12.99 3.53 14.85
C THR A 245 -13.10 4.58 15.95
N ILE A 246 -12.16 4.60 16.90
CA ILE A 246 -12.12 5.61 17.98
C ILE A 246 -11.92 7.00 17.40
N SER A 247 -11.05 7.15 16.40
CA SER A 247 -10.79 8.43 15.72
C SER A 247 -12.07 8.99 15.09
N VAL A 248 -12.77 8.16 14.31
CA VAL A 248 -14.05 8.54 13.68
C VAL A 248 -15.12 8.84 14.72
N ALA A 249 -15.21 8.05 15.80
CA ALA A 249 -16.17 8.27 16.88
C ALA A 249 -15.94 9.60 17.60
N LEU A 250 -14.68 9.95 17.91
CA LEU A 250 -14.35 11.23 18.55
C LEU A 250 -14.74 12.42 17.67
N ILE A 251 -14.44 12.35 16.37
CA ILE A 251 -14.83 13.39 15.41
C ILE A 251 -16.35 13.49 15.34
N ALA A 252 -17.05 12.37 15.13
CA ALA A 252 -18.51 12.34 14.99
C ALA A 252 -19.25 12.85 16.24
N VAL A 253 -18.84 12.42 17.44
CA VAL A 253 -19.45 12.90 18.70
C VAL A 253 -19.18 14.39 18.90
N SER A 254 -17.97 14.87 18.61
CA SER A 254 -17.63 16.28 18.74
C SER A 254 -18.45 17.18 17.80
N ILE A 255 -18.61 16.76 16.53
CA ILE A 255 -19.41 17.47 15.54
C ILE A 255 -20.89 17.41 15.92
N GLY A 256 -21.39 16.24 16.34
CA GLY A 256 -22.79 16.03 16.71
C GLY A 256 -23.23 16.92 17.87
N LEU A 257 -22.45 16.97 18.96
CA LEU A 257 -22.77 17.83 20.11
C LEU A 257 -22.74 19.32 19.73
N ARG A 258 -21.70 19.75 19.01
CA ARG A 258 -21.56 21.16 18.59
C ARG A 258 -22.61 21.60 17.57
N LEU A 259 -23.13 20.68 16.77
CA LEU A 259 -24.24 20.94 15.87
C LEU A 259 -25.54 21.17 16.65
N VAL A 260 -25.80 20.36 17.69
CA VAL A 260 -26.96 20.54 18.59
C VAL A 260 -26.88 21.86 19.35
N ASP A 261 -25.68 22.24 19.79
CA ASP A 261 -25.45 23.51 20.50
C ASP A 261 -25.45 24.74 19.55
N GLY A 262 -25.54 24.55 18.23
CA GLY A 262 -25.59 25.62 17.23
C GLY A 262 -24.24 26.30 16.95
N HIS A 263 -23.12 25.70 17.37
CA HIS A 263 -21.78 26.27 17.22
C HIS A 263 -21.11 25.99 15.86
N ILE A 264 -21.73 25.20 14.97
CA ILE A 264 -21.23 24.88 13.62
C ILE A 264 -22.38 24.93 12.61
N GLY A 265 -22.10 25.44 11.40
CA GLY A 265 -23.05 25.38 10.28
C GLY A 265 -23.24 23.96 9.75
N PHE A 266 -24.48 23.57 9.49
CA PHE A 266 -24.87 22.20 9.08
C PHE A 266 -24.07 21.66 7.87
N THR A 267 -23.76 22.51 6.90
CA THR A 267 -22.94 22.16 5.73
C THR A 267 -21.48 21.87 6.09
N ALA A 268 -20.90 22.62 7.03
CA ALA A 268 -19.53 22.41 7.48
C ALA A 268 -19.40 21.16 8.35
N SER A 269 -20.44 20.80 9.12
CA SER A 269 -20.46 19.55 9.90
C SER A 269 -20.57 18.27 9.05
N LEU A 270 -21.15 18.38 7.85
CA LEU A 270 -21.33 17.26 6.91
C LEU A 270 -20.20 17.14 5.87
N ALA A 271 -19.42 18.21 5.68
CA ALA A 271 -18.34 18.33 4.70
C ALA A 271 -17.03 17.72 5.20
#